data_AF-A0A1X2H1Y7-F1
#
_entry.id   AF-A0A1X2H1Y7-F1
#
_cell.length_a   1.000
_cell.length_b   1.000
_cell.length_c   1.000
_cell.angle_alpha   90.00
_cell.angle_beta   90.00
_cell.angle_gamma   90.00
#
_symmetry.space_group_name_H-M   'P 1'
#
loop_
_entity.id
_entity.type
_entity.pdbx_description
1 polymer ?
#
loop_
_entity_poly.entity_id
_entity_poly.type
_entity_poly.pdbx_seq_one_letter_code
_entity_poly.pdbx_strand_id
1 'polypeptide(L)'
;MVLHDLTGQHALDLAVGDANGVITMFSREQILSKRDIGTAVAQLEIHEDVGERAYDVNTLCTVNGYEIVAGGVNGALYSFRPHQTLWKFEVAEASARLASLGSVSQPAPVL
;
A
#
# COMPACT_ATOMS: atom_id res chain seq x y z
N MET A 1 -2.95 -16.13 -5.49
CA MET A 1 -3.27 -15.92 -4.07
C MET A 1 -1.99 -15.54 -3.38
N VAL A 2 -1.92 -14.34 -2.82
CA VAL A 2 -0.73 -13.82 -2.13
C VAL A 2 -1.09 -13.64 -0.65
N LEU A 3 -0.21 -14.09 0.23
CA LEU A 3 -0.42 -14.18 1.68
C LEU A 3 0.63 -13.32 2.40
N HIS A 4 0.22 -12.34 3.21
CA HIS A 4 1.15 -11.50 3.98
C HIS A 4 0.70 -11.33 5.44
N ASP A 5 1.68 -11.41 6.35
CA ASP A 5 1.54 -11.19 7.80
C ASP A 5 1.40 -9.68 8.08
N LEU A 6 0.37 -9.28 8.85
CA LEU A 6 0.00 -7.88 9.06
C LEU A 6 0.81 -7.13 10.13
N THR A 7 1.53 -7.80 11.04
CA THR A 7 1.97 -7.10 12.28
C THR A 7 3.34 -7.46 12.84
N GLY A 8 4.11 -8.35 12.20
CA GLY A 8 5.44 -8.75 12.71
C GLY A 8 5.42 -9.40 14.12
N GLN A 9 4.25 -9.51 14.75
CA GLN A 9 3.98 -10.07 16.07
C GLN A 9 3.20 -11.36 15.89
N HIS A 10 3.83 -12.33 15.23
CA HIS A 10 3.37 -13.72 15.20
C HIS A 10 1.90 -13.90 14.80
N ALA A 11 1.66 -13.96 13.49
CA ALA A 11 0.74 -14.92 12.86
C ALA A 11 -0.78 -14.81 13.16
N LEU A 12 -1.28 -13.73 13.75
CA LEU A 12 -2.73 -13.61 14.02
C LEU A 12 -3.45 -12.69 13.05
N ASP A 13 -2.80 -11.68 12.48
CA ASP A 13 -3.46 -10.77 11.55
C ASP A 13 -2.95 -11.05 10.13
N LEU A 14 -3.87 -11.32 9.21
CA LEU A 14 -3.58 -11.68 7.82
C LEU A 14 -4.30 -10.77 6.82
N ALA A 15 -3.63 -10.37 5.75
CA ALA A 15 -4.30 -9.78 4.58
C ALA A 15 -4.15 -10.68 3.34
N VAL A 16 -5.26 -10.90 2.65
CA VAL A 16 -5.34 -11.73 1.44
C VAL A 16 -6.03 -10.94 0.34
N GLY A 17 -5.36 -10.85 -0.81
CA GLY A 17 -5.95 -10.35 -2.04
C GLY A 17 -6.40 -11.47 -2.97
N ASP A 18 -7.57 -11.32 -3.59
CA ASP A 18 -8.13 -12.29 -4.53
C ASP A 18 -8.16 -11.81 -5.99
N ALA A 19 -8.57 -12.71 -6.88
CA ALA A 19 -8.67 -12.46 -8.32
C ALA A 19 -9.85 -11.56 -8.72
N ASN A 20 -10.80 -11.31 -7.81
CA ASN A 20 -11.91 -10.38 -8.04
C ASN A 20 -11.55 -8.95 -7.62
N GLY A 21 -10.37 -8.75 -7.02
CA GLY A 21 -9.94 -7.45 -6.52
C GLY A 21 -10.46 -7.13 -5.13
N VAL A 22 -10.84 -8.15 -4.36
CA VAL A 22 -11.19 -7.99 -2.95
C VAL A 22 -9.98 -8.32 -2.10
N ILE A 23 -9.64 -7.40 -1.20
CA ILE A 23 -8.67 -7.60 -0.14
C ILE A 23 -9.46 -7.86 1.14
N THR A 24 -9.25 -9.02 1.74
CA THR A 24 -9.87 -9.41 3.01
C THR A 24 -8.80 -9.43 4.09
N MET A 25 -9.12 -8.77 5.20
CA MET A 25 -8.28 -8.76 6.39
C MET A 25 -8.88 -9.65 7.47
N PHE A 26 -8.03 -10.43 8.09
CA PHE A 26 -8.38 -11.34 9.17
C PHE A 26 -7.62 -10.97 10.43
N SER A 27 -8.26 -11.18 11.57
CA SER A 27 -7.59 -11.31 12.86
C SER A 27 -8.06 -12.61 13.49
N ARG A 28 -7.10 -13.51 13.69
CA ARG A 28 -7.33 -14.89 14.10
C ARG A 28 -8.29 -15.57 13.11
N GLU A 29 -9.47 -15.95 13.58
CA GLU A 29 -10.51 -16.65 12.81
C GLU A 29 -11.63 -15.70 12.34
N GLN A 30 -11.47 -14.38 12.53
CA GLN A 30 -12.50 -13.39 12.22
C GLN A 30 -12.09 -12.50 11.06
N ILE A 31 -13.04 -12.23 10.17
CA ILE A 31 -12.90 -11.20 9.14
C ILE A 31 -13.04 -9.84 9.83
N LEU A 32 -11.99 -9.03 9.77
CA LEU A 32 -12.01 -7.66 10.27
C LEU A 32 -12.64 -6.71 9.26
N SER A 33 -12.22 -6.81 8.00
CA SER A 33 -12.68 -5.92 6.96
C SER A 33 -12.50 -6.53 5.57
N LYS A 34 -13.20 -5.95 4.61
CA LYS A 34 -13.06 -6.23 3.19
C LYS A 34 -12.96 -4.93 2.44
N ARG A 35 -12.11 -4.90 1.43
CA ARG A 35 -11.91 -3.75 0.57
C ARG A 35 -11.86 -4.16 -0.89
N ASP A 36 -12.68 -3.53 -1.69
CA ASP A 36 -12.67 -3.68 -3.14
C ASP A 36 -11.69 -2.66 -3.76
N ILE A 37 -10.80 -3.12 -4.63
CA ILE A 37 -9.86 -2.29 -5.41
C ILE A 37 -10.16 -2.34 -6.92
N GLY A 38 -11.20 -3.05 -7.35
CA GLY A 38 -11.72 -3.09 -8.71
C GLY A 38 -10.87 -3.86 -9.74
N THR A 39 -9.82 -4.56 -9.30
CA THR A 39 -8.91 -5.32 -10.17
C THR A 39 -8.25 -6.46 -9.39
N ALA A 40 -7.99 -7.59 -10.05
CA ALA A 40 -7.30 -8.73 -9.44
C ALA A 40 -6.01 -8.28 -8.72
N VAL A 41 -5.85 -8.73 -7.47
CA VAL A 41 -4.68 -8.40 -6.64
C VAL A 41 -3.50 -9.25 -7.08
N ALA A 42 -2.45 -8.58 -7.56
CA ALA A 42 -1.20 -9.21 -8.00
C ALA A 42 -0.15 -9.25 -6.88
N GLN A 43 -0.09 -8.19 -6.06
CA GLN A 43 0.86 -8.04 -4.97
C GLN A 43 0.19 -7.32 -3.80
N LEU A 44 0.60 -7.68 -2.58
CA LEU A 44 0.14 -7.04 -1.37
C LEU A 44 1.33 -6.88 -0.44
N GLU A 45 1.51 -5.70 0.12
CA GLU A 45 2.56 -5.43 1.10
C GLU A 45 1.95 -4.67 2.27
N ILE A 46 2.47 -4.94 3.46
CA ILE A 46 2.02 -4.31 4.69
C ILE A 46 3.22 -3.62 5.28
N HIS A 47 3.07 -2.32 5.52
CA HIS A 47 4.11 -1.46 6.07
C HIS A 47 3.62 -0.99 7.43
N GLU A 48 4.36 -1.33 8.48
CA GLU A 48 4.11 -0.79 9.81
C GLU A 48 4.45 0.70 9.82
N ASP A 49 3.54 1.53 10.31
CA ASP A 49 3.79 2.96 10.48
C ASP A 49 4.70 3.11 11.71
N VAL A 50 6.02 3.10 11.46
CA VAL A 50 7.00 3.43 12.50
C VAL A 50 6.92 4.93 12.72
N GLY A 51 6.12 5.33 13.70
CA GLY A 51 6.08 6.72 14.13
C GLY A 51 7.46 7.29 14.35
N GLU A 52 7.76 8.42 13.72
CA GLU A 52 8.84 9.31 14.11
C GLU A 52 8.59 9.81 15.55
N ARG A 53 8.92 9.00 16.56
CA ARG A 53 9.20 9.29 17.98
C ARG A 53 8.86 8.08 18.86
N ALA A 54 9.74 7.08 18.86
CA ALA A 54 9.86 6.15 19.98
C ALA A 54 11.19 6.41 20.71
N TYR A 55 11.27 7.54 21.43
CA TYR A 55 12.40 7.84 22.34
C TYR A 55 12.13 7.39 23.78
N ASP A 56 11.15 6.53 24.00
CA ASP A 56 10.86 5.97 25.31
C ASP A 56 10.78 4.44 25.22
N VAL A 57 11.71 3.78 25.91
CA VAL A 57 11.86 2.31 25.95
C VAL A 57 10.71 1.62 26.69
N ASN A 58 9.84 2.40 27.35
CA ASN A 58 8.68 1.92 28.11
C ASN A 58 7.32 2.38 27.54
N THR A 59 7.30 3.15 26.45
CA THR A 59 6.05 3.46 25.76
C THR A 59 5.76 2.34 24.77
N LEU A 60 4.73 1.54 25.06
CA LEU A 60 4.20 0.55 24.11
C LEU A 60 4.05 1.20 22.72
N CYS A 61 4.63 0.58 21.68
CA CYS A 61 4.47 0.91 20.26
C CYS A 61 3.02 0.74 19.74
N THR A 62 2.00 0.95 20.57
CA THR A 62 0.58 0.69 20.27
C THR A 62 -0.17 1.88 19.70
N VAL A 63 0.51 2.86 19.12
CA VAL A 63 -0.17 3.91 18.36
C VAL A 63 0.70 4.32 17.19
N ASN A 64 0.72 3.51 16.13
CA ASN A 64 0.71 3.96 14.75
C ASN A 64 0.28 2.76 13.87
N GLY A 65 -0.64 3.03 12.94
CA GLY A 65 -1.35 1.98 12.21
C GLY A 65 -0.44 1.20 11.25
N TYR A 66 -1.02 0.35 10.41
CA TYR A 66 -0.31 -0.19 9.25
C TYR A 66 -0.89 0.42 7.98
N GLU A 67 -0.04 0.54 6.97
CA GLU A 67 -0.41 0.86 5.60
C GLU A 67 -0.41 -0.44 4.78
N ILE A 68 -1.50 -0.71 4.08
CA ILE A 68 -1.56 -1.79 3.10
C ILE A 68 -1.35 -1.18 1.73
N VAL A 69 -0.32 -1.65 1.03
CA VAL A 69 -0.06 -1.33 -0.37
C VAL A 69 -0.46 -2.53 -1.22
N ALA A 70 -1.39 -2.33 -2.16
CA ALA A 70 -1.87 -3.37 -3.06
C ALA A 70 -1.60 -3.00 -4.51
N GLY A 71 -0.96 -3.92 -5.24
CA GLY A 71 -0.75 -3.83 -6.67
C GLY A 71 -1.80 -4.63 -7.43
N GLY A 72 -2.55 -3.96 -8.30
CA GLY A 72 -3.48 -4.58 -9.24
C GLY A 72 -2.79 -5.05 -10.52
N VAL A 73 -3.31 -6.11 -11.15
CA VAL A 73 -2.81 -6.61 -12.45
C VAL A 73 -2.86 -5.58 -13.58
N ASN A 74 -3.68 -4.54 -13.45
CA ASN A 74 -3.78 -3.44 -14.42
C ASN A 74 -2.68 -2.36 -14.24
N GLY A 75 -1.76 -2.53 -13.30
CA GLY A 75 -0.70 -1.55 -13.00
C GLY A 75 -1.16 -0.40 -12.12
N ALA A 76 -2.34 -0.49 -11.48
CA ALA A 76 -2.75 0.44 -10.43
C ALA A 76 -2.18 -0.01 -9.08
N LEU A 77 -1.64 0.95 -8.33
CA LEU A 77 -1.23 0.79 -6.94
C LEU A 77 -2.24 1.50 -6.04
N TYR A 78 -2.60 0.84 -4.95
CA TYR A 78 -3.51 1.36 -3.94
C TYR A 78 -2.83 1.34 -2.59
N SER A 79 -2.98 2.41 -1.83
CA SER A 79 -2.63 2.44 -0.42
C SER A 79 -3.82 2.80 0.44
N PHE A 80 -3.96 2.05 1.53
CA PHE A 80 -5.06 2.23 2.45
C PHE A 80 -4.76 1.68 3.85
N ARG A 81 -5.58 2.16 4.78
CA ARG A 81 -5.84 1.56 6.09
C ARG A 81 -7.25 0.93 6.03
N PRO A 82 -7.62 0.00 6.92
CA PRO A 82 -8.94 -0.65 6.91
C PRO A 82 -10.15 0.26 6.68
N HIS A 83 -10.10 1.50 7.18
CA HIS A 83 -11.20 2.46 7.09
C HIS A 83 -10.89 3.71 6.27
N GLN A 84 -9.74 3.77 5.60
CA GLN A 84 -9.29 5.00 4.93
C GLN A 84 -8.46 4.69 3.69
N THR A 85 -8.82 5.28 2.55
CA THR A 85 -7.92 5.37 1.39
C THR A 85 -6.86 6.42 1.67
N LEU A 86 -5.58 6.09 1.49
CA LEU A 86 -4.51 7.06 1.60
C LEU A 86 -4.21 7.64 0.21
N TRP A 87 -3.92 6.78 -0.76
CA TRP A 87 -3.65 7.19 -2.13
C TRP A 87 -3.96 6.09 -3.15
N LYS A 88 -4.14 6.49 -4.41
CA LYS A 88 -4.21 5.62 -5.59
C LYS A 88 -3.28 6.19 -6.65
N PHE A 89 -2.57 5.31 -7.32
CA PHE A 89 -1.58 5.67 -8.32
C PHE A 89 -1.65 4.72 -9.52
N GLU A 90 -1.67 5.25 -10.74
CA GLU A 90 -1.58 4.43 -11.95
C GLU A 90 -0.18 4.57 -12.54
N VAL A 91 0.57 3.45 -12.57
CA VAL A 91 1.99 3.46 -12.93
C VAL A 91 2.19 4.03 -14.34
N ALA A 92 1.37 3.61 -15.31
CA ALA A 92 1.48 4.09 -16.69
C ALA A 92 1.27 5.61 -16.81
N GLU A 93 0.26 6.15 -16.12
CA GLU A 93 -0.01 7.59 -16.13
C GLU A 93 1.13 8.38 -15.49
N ALA A 94 1.61 7.93 -14.34
CA ALA A 94 2.70 8.59 -13.65
C ALA A 94 4.02 8.51 -14.41
N SER A 95 4.33 7.37 -15.03
CA SER A 95 5.49 7.23 -15.91
C SER A 95 5.41 8.18 -17.10
N ALA A 96 4.24 8.32 -17.74
CA ALA A 96 4.05 9.27 -18.84
C ALA A 96 4.24 10.73 -18.38
N ARG A 97 3.69 11.09 -17.22
CA ARG A 97 3.87 12.42 -16.61
C ARG A 97 5.35 12.70 -16.32
N LEU A 98 6.07 11.77 -15.70
CA LEU A 98 7.50 11.91 -15.41
C LEU A 98 8.34 12.04 -16.68
N ALA A 99 8.03 11.25 -17.71
CA ALA A 99 8.71 11.35 -19.01
C ALA A 99 8.51 12.73 -19.67
N SER A 100 7.30 13.30 -19.55
CA SER A 100 7.02 14.65 -20.09
C SER A 100 7.81 15.76 -19.37
N LEU A 101 8.05 15.63 -18.06
CA LEU A 101 8.86 16.58 -17.29
C LEU A 101 10.34 16.55 -17.73
N GLY A 102 10.88 15.37 -18.05
CA GLY A 102 12.24 15.23 -18.58
C GLY A 102 12.40 15.70 -20.04
N SER A 103 11.30 15.89 -20.76
CA SER A 103 11.30 16.35 -22.15
C SER A 103 11.30 17.87 -22.34
N VAL A 104 11.23 18.65 -21.25
CA VAL A 104 11.45 20.10 -21.30
C VAL A 104 12.95 20.35 -21.48
N SER A 105 13.39 20.27 -22.73
CA SER A 105 14.71 20.73 -23.16
C SER A 105 14.89 22.19 -22.75
N GLN A 106 15.90 22.48 -21.93
CA GLN A 106 16.43 23.83 -21.81
C GLN A 106 16.77 24.33 -23.24
N PRO A 107 16.34 25.52 -23.66
CA PRO A 107 16.81 26.08 -24.91
C PRO A 107 18.33 26.17 -24.84
N ALA A 108 19.01 25.60 -25.85
CA ALA A 108 20.45 25.69 -25.98
C ALA A 108 20.88 27.17 -25.94
N PRO A 109 21.96 27.53 -25.21
CA PRO A 109 22.40 28.91 -25.17
C PRO A 109 22.83 29.32 -26.58
N VAL A 110 22.17 30.36 -27.09
CA VAL A 110 22.54 30.99 -28.36
C VAL A 110 23.87 31.70 -28.13
N LEU A 111 24.92 31.23 -28.80
CA LEU A 111 26.22 31.90 -28.91
C LEU A 111 26.14 33.09 -29.85
#